data_AF-X0Y905-F1
#
_entry.id   AF-X0Y905-F1
#
_cell.length_a   1.000
_cell.length_b   1.000
_cell.length_c   1.000
_cell.angle_alpha   90.00
_cell.angle_beta   90.00
_cell.angle_gamma   90.00
#
_symmetry.space_group_name_H-M   'P 1'
#
loop_
_entity.id
_entity.type
_entity.pdbx_description
1 polymer ?
#
loop_
_entity_poly.entity_id
_entity_poly.type
_entity_poly.pdbx_seq_one_letter_code
_entity_poly.pdbx_strand_id
1 'polypeptide(L)'
;MSPLIELFTECADEGLKAYAPYTVNPRPHDLYNVETSPDEQKMIFEGYPLQLEVDHLHVRLGGRNLDTRSCMCYLPEVGNAPKKGTFVAWAESSAINAGNSILGIRTNRNSCGMDLMCALAGKAPYFGLMTDEGRKAKWLIEVKTSGEPDWGVLGGAIGEKCVEDPPFIVGIDKYFDGKITPQNVHKLKAMGAATASNGAIGLYHVENLTPDALDKGRDLL
;
A
#
# COMPACT_ATOMS: atom_id res chain seq x y z
N MET A 1 14.88 -11.74 -10.25
CA MET A 1 13.69 -12.34 -9.61
C MET A 1 13.94 -13.80 -9.23
N SER A 2 14.68 -14.56 -10.03
CA SER A 2 14.98 -15.99 -9.80
C SER A 2 15.44 -16.36 -8.38
N PRO A 3 16.35 -15.63 -7.70
CA PRO A 3 16.78 -16.01 -6.36
C PRO A 3 15.66 -16.00 -5.30
N LEU A 4 14.67 -15.11 -5.43
CA LEU A 4 13.52 -15.08 -4.52
C LEU A 4 12.55 -16.23 -4.81
N ILE A 5 12.32 -16.53 -6.09
CA ILE A 5 11.46 -17.65 -6.49
C ILE A 5 12.06 -18.97 -6.01
N GLU A 6 13.38 -19.17 -6.20
CA GLU A 6 14.12 -20.35 -5.73
C GLU A 6 14.00 -20.51 -4.21
N LEU A 7 14.34 -19.47 -3.44
CA LEU A 7 14.25 -19.48 -1.97
C LEU A 7 12.86 -19.88 -1.45
N PHE A 8 11.81 -19.26 -1.99
CA PHE A 8 10.45 -19.52 -1.54
C PHE A 8 9.91 -20.85 -2.08
N THR A 9 10.42 -21.33 -3.22
CA THR A 9 10.13 -22.67 -3.73
C THR A 9 10.71 -23.73 -2.80
N GLU A 10 11.96 -23.59 -2.35
CA GLU A 10 12.56 -24.48 -1.35
C GLU A 10 11.74 -24.50 -0.06
N CYS A 11 11.31 -23.32 0.42
CA CYS A 11 10.41 -23.23 1.57
C CYS A 11 9.10 -24.00 1.35
N ALA A 12 8.48 -23.87 0.16
CA ALA A 12 7.26 -24.56 -0.19
C ALA A 12 7.46 -26.08 -0.38
N ASP A 13 8.63 -26.51 -0.84
CA ASP A 13 9.02 -27.92 -1.04
C ASP A 13 9.18 -28.61 0.33
N GLU A 14 9.72 -27.91 1.32
CA GLU A 14 9.79 -28.34 2.73
C GLU A 14 8.43 -28.25 3.46
N GLY A 15 7.37 -27.86 2.75
CA GLY A 15 6.00 -27.82 3.29
C GLY A 15 5.66 -26.60 4.14
N LEU A 16 6.50 -25.55 4.13
CA LEU A 16 6.18 -24.30 4.81
C LEU A 16 4.96 -23.62 4.16
N LYS A 17 4.17 -22.95 5.01
CA LYS A 17 3.00 -22.15 4.63
C LYS A 17 3.04 -20.83 5.38
N ALA A 18 2.41 -19.81 4.81
CA ALA A 18 2.16 -18.58 5.53
C ALA A 18 1.34 -18.86 6.80
N TYR A 19 1.65 -18.12 7.86
CA TYR A 19 0.96 -18.14 9.15
C TYR A 19 -0.56 -17.92 9.01
N ALA A 20 -0.97 -17.10 8.03
CA ALA A 20 -2.36 -16.87 7.67
C ALA A 20 -2.50 -16.67 6.14
N PRO A 21 -3.69 -16.90 5.57
CA PRO A 21 -3.95 -16.59 4.18
C PRO A 21 -3.71 -15.10 3.87
N TYR A 22 -3.13 -14.81 2.70
CA TYR A 22 -2.77 -13.46 2.29
C TYR A 22 -3.21 -13.15 0.86
N THR A 23 -3.34 -11.87 0.52
CA THR A 23 -3.69 -11.40 -0.83
C THR A 23 -2.43 -11.08 -1.63
N VAL A 24 -2.52 -11.16 -2.95
CA VAL A 24 -1.42 -10.87 -3.88
C VAL A 24 -1.82 -9.71 -4.79
N ASN A 25 -0.85 -8.96 -5.31
CA ASN A 25 -1.09 -7.91 -6.30
C ASN A 25 -1.62 -8.45 -7.64
N PRO A 26 -2.26 -7.59 -8.46
CA PRO A 26 -2.71 -7.96 -9.79
C PRO A 26 -1.51 -8.21 -10.71
N ARG A 27 -1.77 -8.92 -11.80
CA ARG A 27 -0.79 -9.19 -12.86
C ARG A 27 -0.91 -8.11 -13.95
N PRO A 28 0.19 -7.76 -14.63
CA PRO A 28 0.09 -7.12 -15.93
C PRO A 28 -0.44 -8.18 -16.92
N HIS A 29 -1.62 -7.96 -17.49
CA HIS A 29 -2.29 -8.95 -18.35
C HIS A 29 -2.55 -8.45 -19.78
N ASP A 30 -2.55 -7.14 -19.99
CA ASP A 30 -2.94 -6.58 -21.27
C ASP A 30 -1.72 -6.27 -22.12
N LEU A 31 -1.37 -7.23 -22.98
CA LEU A 31 -0.23 -7.12 -23.89
C LEU A 31 -0.52 -6.22 -25.10
N TYR A 32 -1.80 -5.98 -25.44
CA TYR A 32 -2.18 -5.48 -26.76
C TYR A 32 -3.12 -4.27 -26.76
N ASN A 33 -3.79 -3.92 -25.65
CA ASN A 33 -4.80 -2.85 -25.65
C ASN A 33 -4.44 -1.61 -24.81
N VAL A 34 -3.29 -1.61 -24.13
CA VAL A 34 -2.77 -0.41 -23.44
C VAL A 34 -1.66 0.17 -24.30
N GLU A 35 -1.40 1.49 -24.22
CA GLU A 35 -0.36 2.27 -24.93
C GLU A 35 1.07 1.72 -24.69
N THR A 36 1.31 0.48 -25.08
CA THR A 36 2.46 -0.35 -24.72
C THR A 36 3.35 -0.36 -25.94
N SER A 37 4.56 0.19 -25.79
CA SER A 37 5.56 0.16 -26.84
C SER A 37 5.93 -1.28 -27.19
N PRO A 38 6.42 -1.56 -28.42
CA PRO A 38 6.87 -2.90 -28.79
C PRO A 38 7.89 -3.51 -27.80
N ASP A 39 8.75 -2.69 -27.20
CA ASP A 39 9.73 -3.13 -26.21
C ASP A 39 9.07 -3.57 -24.89
N GLU A 40 8.09 -2.79 -24.40
CA GLU A 40 7.30 -3.15 -23.22
C GLU A 40 6.46 -4.41 -23.48
N GLN A 41 5.89 -4.55 -24.68
CA GLN A 41 5.17 -5.76 -25.06
C GLN A 41 6.08 -6.99 -25.00
N LYS A 42 7.27 -6.88 -25.60
CA LYS A 42 8.26 -7.96 -25.55
C LYS A 42 8.63 -8.31 -24.11
N MET A 43 8.90 -7.31 -23.27
CA MET A 43 9.24 -7.51 -21.86
C MET A 43 8.11 -8.21 -21.08
N ILE A 44 6.85 -7.79 -21.28
CA ILE A 44 5.69 -8.41 -20.63
C ILE A 44 5.54 -9.86 -21.10
N PHE A 45 5.61 -10.10 -22.41
CA PHE A 45 5.48 -11.42 -22.99
C PHE A 45 6.55 -12.38 -22.48
N GLU A 46 7.82 -11.95 -22.45
CA GLU A 46 8.94 -12.73 -21.92
C GLU A 46 8.83 -12.96 -20.40
N GLY A 47 8.11 -12.09 -19.68
CA GLY A 47 7.86 -12.22 -18.25
C GLY A 47 6.75 -13.22 -17.86
N TYR A 48 5.87 -13.62 -18.79
CA TYR A 48 4.73 -14.49 -18.46
C TYR A 48 5.09 -15.85 -17.88
N PRO A 49 6.12 -16.58 -18.35
CA PRO A 49 6.53 -17.83 -17.72
C PRO A 49 6.89 -17.66 -16.24
N LEU A 50 7.66 -16.62 -15.90
CA LEU A 50 8.01 -16.30 -14.52
C LEU A 50 6.80 -15.88 -13.69
N GLN A 51 5.86 -15.14 -14.28
CA GLN A 51 4.61 -14.77 -13.61
C GLN A 51 3.80 -16.02 -13.20
N LEU A 52 3.73 -17.03 -14.08
CA LEU A 52 3.06 -18.30 -13.78
C LEU A 52 3.76 -19.08 -12.66
N GLU A 53 5.09 -19.08 -12.63
CA GLU A 53 5.87 -19.69 -11.53
C GLU A 53 5.58 -19.00 -10.19
N VAL A 54 5.61 -17.67 -10.16
CA VAL A 54 5.28 -16.87 -8.97
C VAL A 54 3.85 -17.15 -8.50
N ASP A 55 2.92 -17.36 -9.42
CA ASP A 55 1.53 -17.66 -9.08
C ASP A 55 1.38 -19.03 -8.44
N HIS A 56 2.02 -20.03 -9.04
CA HIS A 56 2.04 -21.38 -8.49
C HIS A 56 2.68 -21.37 -7.09
N LEU A 57 3.76 -20.63 -6.92
CA LEU A 57 4.41 -20.43 -5.63
C LEU A 57 3.46 -19.80 -4.60
N HIS A 58 2.75 -18.72 -4.94
CA HIS A 58 1.79 -18.11 -4.02
C HIS A 58 0.69 -19.07 -3.58
N VAL A 59 0.13 -19.86 -4.52
CA VAL A 59 -0.86 -20.91 -4.19
C VAL A 59 -0.25 -21.93 -3.22
N ARG A 60 0.98 -22.37 -3.48
CA ARG A 60 1.70 -23.28 -2.60
C ARG A 60 2.00 -22.70 -1.23
N LEU A 61 2.19 -21.39 -1.09
CA LEU A 61 2.48 -20.76 0.21
C LEU A 61 1.24 -20.30 0.99
N GLY A 62 0.03 -20.43 0.43
CA GLY A 62 -1.22 -20.05 1.11
C GLY A 62 -1.80 -18.69 0.69
N GLY A 63 -1.39 -18.18 -0.48
CA GLY A 63 -2.04 -17.04 -1.13
C GLY A 63 -3.50 -17.37 -1.47
N ARG A 64 -4.37 -16.36 -1.38
CA ARG A 64 -5.78 -16.46 -1.74
C ARG A 64 -5.95 -16.63 -3.27
N ASN A 65 -7.18 -16.95 -3.66
CA ASN A 65 -7.62 -17.17 -5.04
C ASN A 65 -7.32 -15.97 -5.96
N LEU A 66 -7.20 -16.26 -7.26
CA LEU A 66 -6.75 -15.29 -8.28
C LEU A 66 -7.68 -14.08 -8.44
N ASP A 67 -8.98 -14.24 -8.17
CA ASP A 67 -10.00 -13.19 -8.18
C ASP A 67 -9.86 -12.17 -7.05
N THR A 68 -9.08 -12.47 -6.01
CA THR A 68 -8.78 -11.50 -4.93
C THR A 68 -7.49 -10.73 -5.15
N ARG A 69 -6.88 -10.85 -6.34
CA ARG A 69 -5.63 -10.15 -6.67
C ARG A 69 -5.87 -8.70 -7.00
N SER A 70 -5.39 -7.81 -6.13
CA SER A 70 -5.67 -6.38 -6.25
C SER A 70 -4.65 -5.56 -5.46
N CYS A 71 -4.24 -4.42 -6.02
CA CYS A 71 -3.52 -3.37 -5.30
C CYS A 71 -4.44 -2.62 -4.32
N MET A 72 -5.74 -2.93 -4.34
CA MET A 72 -6.77 -2.39 -3.47
C MET A 72 -7.31 -3.48 -2.54
N CYS A 73 -6.41 -4.25 -1.93
CA CYS A 73 -6.75 -5.45 -1.16
C CYS A 73 -7.71 -5.21 0.03
N TYR A 74 -7.77 -3.98 0.53
CA TYR A 74 -8.63 -3.54 1.63
C TYR A 74 -10.06 -3.16 1.22
N LEU A 75 -10.39 -3.18 -0.08
CA LEU A 75 -11.77 -2.96 -0.48
C LEU A 75 -12.66 -4.12 -0.04
N PRO A 76 -13.95 -3.88 0.24
CA PRO A 76 -14.89 -4.91 0.69
C PRO A 76 -14.93 -6.16 -0.20
N GLU A 77 -14.73 -6.00 -1.51
CA GLU A 77 -14.75 -7.07 -2.51
C GLU A 77 -13.58 -8.06 -2.33
N VAL A 78 -12.44 -7.60 -1.79
CA VAL A 78 -11.25 -8.43 -1.53
C VAL A 78 -11.17 -8.85 -0.06
N GLY A 79 -11.53 -7.94 0.85
CA GLY A 79 -11.72 -8.22 2.27
C GLY A 79 -10.44 -8.27 3.11
N ASN A 80 -9.28 -7.82 2.62
CA ASN A 80 -8.06 -7.67 3.44
C ASN A 80 -8.06 -6.29 4.13
N ALA A 81 -9.05 -6.06 4.99
CA ALA A 81 -9.27 -4.81 5.71
C ALA A 81 -9.23 -5.02 7.24
N PRO A 82 -8.04 -5.16 7.84
CA PRO A 82 -7.88 -5.31 9.28
C PRO A 82 -8.39 -4.08 10.04
N LYS A 83 -8.71 -4.28 11.33
CA LYS A 83 -9.12 -3.18 12.21
C LYS A 83 -7.96 -2.21 12.46
N LYS A 84 -8.29 -0.95 12.75
CA LYS A 84 -7.33 0.06 13.23
C LYS A 84 -6.41 -0.49 14.32
N GLY A 85 -5.13 -0.15 14.25
CA GLY A 85 -4.10 -0.59 15.19
C GLY A 85 -3.54 -2.00 14.95
N THR A 86 -4.10 -2.76 14.00
CA THR A 86 -3.58 -4.10 13.68
C THR A 86 -2.20 -4.01 13.03
N PHE A 87 -1.26 -4.82 13.51
CA PHE A 87 0.05 -4.99 12.88
C PHE A 87 -0.05 -5.94 11.69
N VAL A 88 0.45 -5.50 10.53
CA VAL A 88 0.51 -6.32 9.32
C VAL A 88 1.84 -6.15 8.60
N ALA A 89 2.12 -7.06 7.67
CA ALA A 89 3.24 -6.94 6.74
C ALA A 89 2.71 -6.88 5.31
N TRP A 90 2.64 -5.69 4.74
CA TRP A 90 2.27 -5.46 3.34
C TRP A 90 3.46 -4.88 2.57
N ALA A 91 3.51 -5.12 1.25
CA ALA A 91 4.57 -4.61 0.36
C ALA A 91 4.10 -3.67 -0.76
N GLU A 92 2.82 -3.67 -1.13
CA GLU A 92 2.31 -2.78 -2.19
C GLU A 92 2.23 -1.34 -1.68
N SER A 93 2.88 -0.40 -2.37
CA SER A 93 3.14 0.95 -1.87
C SER A 93 1.86 1.76 -1.63
N SER A 94 0.87 1.67 -2.53
CA SER A 94 -0.41 2.38 -2.37
C SER A 94 -1.28 1.77 -1.27
N ALA A 95 -1.22 0.45 -1.09
CA ALA A 95 -1.94 -0.29 -0.07
C ALA A 95 -1.33 -0.08 1.32
N ILE A 96 0.00 -0.04 1.43
CA ILE A 96 0.70 0.39 2.66
C ILE A 96 0.23 1.79 3.07
N ASN A 97 0.29 2.73 2.12
CA ASN A 97 -0.05 4.13 2.36
C ASN A 97 -1.52 4.30 2.77
N ALA A 98 -2.46 3.69 2.04
CA ALA A 98 -3.88 3.69 2.37
C ALA A 98 -4.19 2.91 3.66
N GLY A 99 -3.53 1.78 3.88
CA GLY A 99 -3.68 0.97 5.09
C GLY A 99 -3.26 1.76 6.33
N ASN A 100 -2.10 2.40 6.31
CA ASN A 100 -1.61 3.22 7.41
C ASN A 100 -2.48 4.47 7.64
N SER A 101 -2.90 5.15 6.57
CA SER A 101 -3.53 6.48 6.65
C SER A 101 -5.06 6.43 6.74
N ILE A 102 -5.71 5.52 6.02
CA ILE A 102 -7.18 5.43 5.93
C ILE A 102 -7.73 4.39 6.92
N LEU A 103 -7.10 3.22 7.01
CA LEU A 103 -7.54 2.17 7.94
C LEU A 103 -6.91 2.31 9.33
N GLY A 104 -5.76 2.98 9.43
CA GLY A 104 -5.00 3.12 10.68
C GLY A 104 -4.32 1.81 11.11
N ILE A 105 -3.97 0.92 10.16
CA ILE A 105 -3.15 -0.26 10.47
C ILE A 105 -1.69 0.16 10.71
N ARG A 106 -0.87 -0.79 11.18
CA ARG A 106 0.54 -0.60 11.49
C ARG A 106 1.39 -1.46 10.57
N THR A 107 1.94 -0.88 9.51
CA THR A 107 2.86 -1.58 8.59
C THR A 107 3.99 -0.67 8.13
N ASN A 108 5.19 -1.25 8.04
CA ASN A 108 6.30 -0.63 7.33
C ASN A 108 6.13 -0.79 5.83
N ARG A 109 6.94 -0.04 5.07
CA ARG A 109 7.08 -0.20 3.63
C ARG A 109 8.02 -1.36 3.34
N ASN A 110 7.47 -2.58 3.27
CA ASN A 110 8.24 -3.79 3.03
C ASN A 110 8.43 -4.03 1.52
N SER A 111 9.46 -4.78 1.15
CA SER A 111 9.57 -5.38 -0.19
C SER A 111 8.83 -6.72 -0.25
N CYS A 112 8.51 -7.20 -1.45
CA CYS A 112 7.79 -8.47 -1.67
C CYS A 112 8.51 -9.74 -1.18
N GLY A 113 9.83 -9.66 -0.96
CA GLY A 113 10.55 -10.75 -0.30
C GLY A 113 10.37 -10.70 1.21
N MET A 114 10.40 -9.49 1.77
CA MET A 114 10.29 -9.28 3.21
C MET A 114 8.90 -9.65 3.73
N ASP A 115 7.82 -9.27 3.04
CA ASP A 115 6.46 -9.58 3.50
C ASP A 115 6.15 -11.09 3.43
N LEU A 116 6.62 -11.82 2.41
CA LEU A 116 6.54 -13.27 2.34
C LEU A 116 7.33 -13.95 3.46
N MET A 117 8.55 -13.49 3.77
CA MET A 117 9.29 -13.99 4.93
C MET A 117 8.53 -13.71 6.23
N CYS A 118 7.94 -12.53 6.39
CA CYS A 118 7.10 -12.20 7.54
C CYS A 118 5.87 -13.10 7.63
N ALA A 119 5.25 -13.41 6.49
CA ALA A 119 4.11 -14.30 6.41
C ALA A 119 4.48 -15.73 6.83
N LEU A 120 5.62 -16.27 6.39
CA LEU A 120 6.12 -17.58 6.82
C LEU A 120 6.49 -17.60 8.30
N ALA A 121 7.16 -16.56 8.80
CA ALA A 121 7.58 -16.46 10.19
C ALA A 121 6.43 -16.14 11.16
N GLY A 122 5.30 -15.62 10.66
CA GLY A 122 4.22 -15.06 11.47
C GLY A 122 4.65 -13.84 12.30
N LYS A 123 5.72 -13.15 11.89
CA LYS A 123 6.36 -12.06 12.62
C LYS A 123 6.85 -11.00 11.64
N ALA A 124 6.80 -9.74 12.05
CA ALA A 124 7.38 -8.63 11.31
C ALA A 124 8.29 -7.79 12.22
N PRO A 125 9.37 -7.20 11.70
CA PRO A 125 10.24 -6.35 12.51
C PRO A 125 9.50 -5.08 12.98
N TYR A 126 9.55 -4.81 14.29
CA TYR A 126 8.85 -3.69 14.92
C TYR A 126 9.72 -2.43 14.93
N PHE A 127 9.53 -1.56 13.95
CA PHE A 127 10.21 -0.26 13.83
C PHE A 127 9.39 0.69 12.95
N GLY A 128 9.84 1.95 12.81
CA GLY A 128 9.26 2.89 11.85
C GLY A 128 7.76 3.11 12.06
N LEU A 129 6.99 2.93 10.99
CA LEU A 129 5.53 3.16 10.96
C LEU A 129 4.72 2.17 11.79
N MET A 130 5.37 1.12 12.32
CA MET A 130 4.75 0.25 13.32
C MET A 130 4.71 0.89 14.72
N THR A 131 5.61 1.82 15.01
CA THR A 131 5.68 2.49 16.32
C THR A 131 4.82 3.76 16.35
N ASP A 132 4.48 4.29 17.52
CA ASP A 132 3.83 5.60 17.60
C ASP A 132 4.76 6.74 17.22
N GLU A 133 6.05 6.62 17.55
CA GLU A 133 7.06 7.64 17.27
C GLU A 133 7.33 7.78 15.78
N GLY A 134 7.54 6.67 15.07
CA GLY A 134 7.79 6.70 13.63
C GLY A 134 6.59 7.16 12.80
N ARG A 135 5.40 7.30 13.41
CA ARG A 135 4.19 7.82 12.78
C ARG A 135 3.97 9.32 13.00
N LYS A 136 4.82 9.99 13.80
CA LYS A 136 4.81 11.45 13.93
C LYS A 136 5.05 12.10 12.57
N ALA A 137 4.34 13.18 12.32
CA ALA A 137 4.53 13.96 11.12
C ALA A 137 5.81 14.78 11.23
N LYS A 138 6.55 14.87 10.12
CA LYS A 138 7.74 15.74 10.01
C LYS A 138 7.44 17.02 9.22
N TRP A 139 6.31 17.05 8.54
CA TRP A 139 5.87 18.17 7.72
C TRP A 139 4.44 18.55 8.07
N LEU A 140 4.19 19.85 8.24
CA LEU A 140 2.84 20.42 8.20
C LEU A 140 2.60 20.96 6.79
N ILE A 141 1.65 20.36 6.08
CA ILE A 141 1.26 20.77 4.74
C ILE A 141 -0.08 21.49 4.81
N GLU A 142 -0.05 22.80 4.59
CA GLU A 142 -1.26 23.63 4.57
C GLU A 142 -1.76 23.81 3.13
N VAL A 143 -2.91 23.21 2.81
CA VAL A 143 -3.48 23.26 1.46
C VAL A 143 -4.49 24.39 1.35
N LYS A 144 -4.13 25.42 0.58
CA LYS A 144 -4.99 26.59 0.31
C LYS A 144 -5.34 26.65 -1.17
N THR A 145 -6.52 26.12 -1.50
CA THR A 145 -7.06 26.14 -2.86
C THR A 145 -8.44 26.81 -2.88
N SER A 146 -8.75 27.50 -3.98
CA SER A 146 -10.05 28.15 -4.22
C SER A 146 -11.17 27.15 -4.51
N GLY A 147 -10.83 25.97 -5.04
CA GLY A 147 -11.74 24.86 -5.33
C GLY A 147 -11.08 23.52 -5.01
N GLU A 148 -11.82 22.42 -5.21
CA GLU A 148 -11.29 21.06 -5.02
C GLU A 148 -10.07 20.84 -5.94
N PRO A 149 -8.90 20.48 -5.39
CA PRO A 149 -7.72 20.23 -6.21
C PRO A 149 -7.83 18.90 -6.95
N ASP A 150 -7.00 18.73 -7.98
CA ASP A 150 -6.69 17.39 -8.47
C ASP A 150 -5.87 16.64 -7.40
N TRP A 151 -6.44 15.53 -6.90
CA TRP A 151 -5.85 14.77 -5.81
C TRP A 151 -4.53 14.10 -6.19
N GLY A 152 -4.36 13.70 -7.45
CA GLY A 152 -3.12 13.11 -7.95
C GLY A 152 -2.01 14.15 -8.01
N VAL A 153 -2.29 15.34 -8.55
CA VAL A 153 -1.34 16.47 -8.60
C VAL A 153 -0.94 16.91 -7.20
N LEU A 154 -1.91 17.08 -6.29
CA LEU A 154 -1.63 17.42 -4.89
C LEU A 154 -0.74 16.37 -4.23
N GLY A 155 -1.08 15.09 -4.37
CA GLY A 155 -0.31 14.00 -3.81
C GLY A 155 1.10 13.90 -4.41
N GLY A 156 1.26 14.15 -5.70
CA GLY A 156 2.55 14.22 -6.38
C GLY A 156 3.44 15.31 -5.79
N ALA A 157 2.92 16.53 -5.69
CA ALA A 157 3.65 17.67 -5.12
C ALA A 157 4.05 17.43 -3.65
N ILE A 158 3.16 16.85 -2.84
CA ILE A 158 3.48 16.46 -1.45
C ILE A 158 4.58 15.39 -1.43
N GLY A 159 4.47 14.38 -2.30
CA GLY A 159 5.46 13.31 -2.44
C GLY A 159 6.85 13.84 -2.78
N GLU A 160 6.97 14.67 -3.81
CA GLU A 160 8.25 15.30 -4.20
C GLU A 160 8.85 16.14 -3.07
N LYS A 161 8.01 16.80 -2.28
CA LYS A 161 8.46 17.68 -1.20
C LYS A 161 8.88 16.95 0.07
N CYS A 162 8.07 16.00 0.52
CA CYS A 162 8.27 15.32 1.80
C CYS A 162 9.18 14.09 1.67
N VAL A 163 9.36 13.58 0.44
CA VAL A 163 10.05 12.31 0.19
C VAL A 163 9.44 11.22 1.09
N GLU A 164 10.20 10.46 1.87
CA GLU A 164 9.69 9.33 2.65
C GLU A 164 9.01 9.73 3.97
N ASP A 165 9.05 11.02 4.34
CA ASP A 165 8.62 11.50 5.63
C ASP A 165 7.09 11.62 5.75
N PRO A 166 6.47 11.22 6.88
CA PRO A 166 5.03 11.37 7.07
C PRO A 166 4.60 12.85 7.11
N PRO A 167 3.66 13.29 6.26
CA PRO A 167 3.09 14.63 6.33
C PRO A 167 1.80 14.67 7.15
N PHE A 168 1.56 15.80 7.82
CA PHE A 168 0.27 16.18 8.39
C PHE A 168 -0.37 17.25 7.50
N ILE A 169 -1.50 16.91 6.89
CA ILE A 169 -2.15 17.71 5.86
C ILE A 169 -3.38 18.40 6.46
N VAL A 170 -3.49 19.70 6.27
CA VAL A 170 -4.61 20.53 6.76
C VAL A 170 -5.30 21.27 5.61
N GLY A 171 -6.58 21.58 5.79
CA GLY A 171 -7.38 22.41 4.86
C GLY A 171 -8.07 21.64 3.72
N ILE A 172 -7.90 20.32 3.64
CA ILE A 172 -8.56 19.47 2.63
C ILE A 172 -9.82 18.76 3.16
N ASP A 173 -10.03 18.73 4.47
CA ASP A 173 -11.18 18.10 5.14
C ASP A 173 -12.55 18.65 4.68
N LYS A 174 -12.56 19.93 4.31
CA LYS A 174 -13.70 20.60 3.67
C LYS A 174 -14.21 19.94 2.38
N TYR A 175 -13.39 19.11 1.70
CA TYR A 175 -13.79 18.38 0.48
C TYR A 175 -14.35 16.97 0.76
N PHE A 176 -14.54 16.62 2.03
CA PHE A 176 -15.00 15.31 2.50
C PHE A 176 -16.26 15.37 3.37
N ASP A 177 -16.91 16.53 3.49
CA ASP A 177 -18.05 16.73 4.40
C ASP A 177 -17.74 16.28 5.85
N GLY A 178 -16.48 16.44 6.27
CA GLY A 178 -15.99 16.10 7.61
C GLY A 178 -15.86 14.60 7.92
N LYS A 179 -16.03 13.69 6.95
CA LYS A 179 -15.84 12.24 7.19
C LYS A 179 -15.43 11.46 5.95
N ILE A 180 -14.67 10.38 6.16
CA ILE A 180 -14.35 9.42 5.11
C ILE A 180 -15.58 8.51 4.87
N THR A 181 -15.98 8.38 3.62
CA THR A 181 -17.12 7.55 3.17
C THR A 181 -16.71 6.71 1.97
N PRO A 182 -17.44 5.63 1.65
CA PRO A 182 -17.21 4.87 0.41
C PRO A 182 -17.25 5.76 -0.85
N GLN A 183 -18.05 6.83 -0.83
CA GLN A 183 -18.21 7.75 -1.96
C GLN A 183 -17.03 8.70 -2.13
N ASN A 184 -16.26 9.01 -1.08
CA ASN A 184 -15.18 10.01 -1.14
C ASN A 184 -13.77 9.44 -0.86
N VAL A 185 -13.65 8.20 -0.36
CA VAL A 185 -12.35 7.58 -0.02
C VAL A 185 -11.38 7.51 -1.19
N HIS A 186 -11.91 7.46 -2.43
CA HIS A 186 -11.11 7.48 -3.65
C HIS A 186 -10.24 8.74 -3.77
N LYS A 187 -10.66 9.88 -3.20
CA LYS A 187 -9.90 11.14 -3.17
C LYS A 187 -8.61 10.99 -2.37
N LEU A 188 -8.73 10.50 -1.13
CA LEU A 188 -7.60 10.17 -0.25
C LEU A 188 -6.70 9.09 -0.85
N LYS A 189 -7.29 8.12 -1.54
CA LYS A 189 -6.55 7.08 -2.23
C LYS A 189 -5.72 7.62 -3.40
N ALA A 190 -6.30 8.48 -4.23
CA ALA A 190 -5.60 9.10 -5.36
C ALA A 190 -4.42 9.94 -4.88
N MET A 191 -4.64 10.79 -3.87
CA MET A 191 -3.58 11.56 -3.22
C MET A 191 -2.52 10.65 -2.59
N GLY A 192 -2.95 9.67 -1.80
CA GLY A 192 -2.06 8.73 -1.13
C GLY A 192 -1.17 7.94 -2.09
N ALA A 193 -1.76 7.38 -3.15
CA ALA A 193 -1.02 6.67 -4.19
C ALA A 193 0.02 7.59 -4.87
N ALA A 194 -0.34 8.84 -5.18
CA ALA A 194 0.58 9.80 -5.77
C ALA A 194 1.72 10.18 -4.81
N THR A 195 1.45 10.36 -3.51
CA THR A 195 2.51 10.58 -2.50
C THR A 195 3.45 9.37 -2.38
N ALA A 196 2.89 8.16 -2.43
CA ALA A 196 3.65 6.92 -2.32
C ALA A 196 4.55 6.68 -3.55
N SER A 197 4.09 7.10 -4.74
CA SER A 197 4.82 6.98 -6.01
C SER A 197 5.92 8.03 -6.17
N ASN A 198 5.67 9.29 -5.78
CA ASN A 198 6.62 10.39 -6.01
C ASN A 198 7.57 10.64 -4.83
N GLY A 199 7.18 10.26 -3.61
CA GLY A 199 8.00 10.50 -2.41
C GLY A 199 8.42 9.24 -1.66
N ALA A 200 7.83 8.10 -1.94
CA ALA A 200 7.93 6.95 -1.05
C ALA A 200 7.30 7.17 0.36
N ILE A 201 6.27 8.03 0.47
CA ILE A 201 5.48 8.21 1.70
C ILE A 201 4.70 6.94 2.05
N GLY A 202 4.94 6.37 3.24
CA GLY A 202 4.24 5.18 3.75
C GLY A 202 3.02 5.47 4.63
N LEU A 203 2.84 6.71 5.08
CA LEU A 203 1.76 7.18 5.93
C LEU A 203 1.60 8.70 5.75
N TYR A 204 0.36 9.17 5.67
CA TYR A 204 0.02 10.59 5.82
C TYR A 204 -1.10 10.74 6.84
N HIS A 205 -1.20 11.94 7.41
CA HIS A 205 -2.31 12.34 8.26
C HIS A 205 -3.10 13.43 7.59
N VAL A 206 -4.44 13.38 7.70
CA VAL A 206 -5.31 14.47 7.28
C VAL A 206 -6.13 14.90 8.48
N GLU A 207 -5.99 16.16 8.84
CA GLU A 207 -6.71 16.77 9.97
C GLU A 207 -8.20 16.49 9.86
N ASN A 208 -8.82 16.13 10.99
CA ASN A 208 -10.25 15.80 11.12
C ASN A 208 -10.73 14.59 10.29
N LEU A 209 -9.87 13.84 9.61
CA LEU A 209 -10.27 12.74 8.73
C LEU A 209 -9.59 11.41 9.02
N THR A 210 -8.25 11.36 9.02
CA THR A 210 -7.55 10.07 9.16
C THR A 210 -7.59 9.58 10.61
N PRO A 211 -7.58 8.26 10.85
CA PRO A 211 -7.81 7.72 12.19
C PRO A 211 -6.82 8.21 13.25
N ASP A 212 -5.55 8.38 12.91
CA ASP A 212 -4.54 8.88 13.85
C ASP A 212 -4.73 10.38 14.13
N ALA A 213 -5.08 11.17 13.10
CA ALA A 213 -5.36 12.59 13.26
C ALA A 213 -6.64 12.85 14.06
N LEU A 214 -7.65 11.97 13.96
CA LEU A 214 -8.84 12.04 14.81
C LEU A 214 -8.53 11.74 16.28
N ASP A 215 -7.65 10.79 16.56
CA ASP A 215 -7.31 10.40 17.93
C ASP A 215 -6.35 11.38 18.61
N LYS A 216 -5.32 11.82 17.87
CA LYS A 216 -4.18 12.56 18.42
C LYS A 216 -4.14 14.01 17.96
N GLY A 217 -4.96 14.40 16.98
CA GLY A 217 -4.97 15.76 16.46
C GLY A 217 -3.57 16.25 16.08
N ARG A 218 -3.26 17.48 16.49
CA ARG A 218 -1.96 18.11 16.26
C ARG A 218 -0.84 17.64 17.19
N ASP A 219 -1.11 16.74 18.15
CA ASP A 219 -0.05 16.09 18.91
C ASP A 219 0.81 15.18 18.03
N LEU A 220 0.41 14.95 16.77
CA LEU A 220 1.22 14.24 15.77
C LEU A 220 2.35 15.08 15.16
N LEU A 221 2.36 16.40 15.37
CA LEU A 221 3.41 17.32 14.90
C LEU A 221 4.67 17.27 15.78
#